data_AF-A0A7S0A9K2-F1
#
_entry.id   AF-A0A7S0A9K2-F1
#
_cell.length_a   1.000
_cell.length_b   1.000
_cell.length_c   1.000
_cell.angle_alpha   90.00
_cell.angle_beta   90.00
_cell.angle_gamma   90.00
#
_symmetry.space_group_name_H-M   'P 1'
#
loop_
_entity.id
_entity.type
_entity.pdbx_description
1 polymer ?
#
loop_
_entity_poly.entity_id
_entity_poly.type
_entity_poly.pdbx_seq_one_letter_code
_entity_poly.pdbx_strand_id
1 'polypeptide(L)'
;KYVVTIENLKVTSQQSWSSALVARLDMGETIDVAEVALVEEKRKQKRLRRGRLENPAGWVTLQNLDTGTSTVAKHEGNRSQLQDIMAAVEEEKARATRLFKAG
;
A
#
# COMPACT_ATOMS: atom_id res chain seq x y z
N LYS A 1 0.23 -3.74 3.58
CA LYS A 1 -1.11 -4.04 3.03
C LYS A 1 -1.55 -3.01 2.00
N TYR A 2 -1.95 -3.50 0.83
CA TYR A 2 -2.50 -2.73 -0.27
C TYR A 2 -3.88 -3.30 -0.63
N VAL A 3 -4.76 -2.49 -1.20
CA VAL A 3 -6.07 -2.92 -1.70
C VAL A 3 -6.08 -2.74 -3.20
N VAL A 4 -6.52 -3.76 -3.93
CA VAL A 4 -6.66 -3.73 -5.37
C VAL A 4 -7.82 -2.79 -5.75
N THR A 5 -7.57 -1.81 -6.60
CA THR A 5 -8.59 -0.81 -7.00
C THR A 5 -9.16 -1.06 -8.39
N ILE A 6 -8.68 -2.09 -9.08
CA ILE A 6 -9.11 -2.44 -10.43
C ILE A 6 -9.53 -3.90 -10.51
N GLU A 7 -10.42 -4.22 -11.43
CA GLU A 7 -10.82 -5.60 -11.68
C GLU A 7 -9.76 -6.34 -12.51
N ASN A 8 -9.66 -7.66 -12.34
CA ASN A 8 -8.76 -8.53 -13.10
C ASN A 8 -7.27 -8.13 -13.05
N LEU A 9 -6.79 -7.69 -11.88
CA LEU A 9 -5.38 -7.36 -11.70
C LEU A 9 -4.51 -8.61 -11.88
N LYS A 10 -3.59 -8.54 -12.85
CA LYS A 10 -2.76 -9.68 -13.25
C LYS A 10 -1.56 -9.85 -12.33
N VAL A 11 -1.41 -11.04 -11.77
CA VAL A 11 -0.23 -11.48 -11.03
C VAL A 11 0.62 -12.37 -11.94
N THR A 12 1.87 -12.00 -12.18
CA THR A 12 2.79 -12.79 -13.01
C THR A 12 3.82 -13.53 -12.16
N SER A 13 4.32 -14.66 -12.64
CA SER A 13 5.25 -15.50 -11.87
C SER A 13 6.62 -14.84 -11.65
N GLN A 14 7.04 -13.99 -12.58
CA GLN A 14 8.30 -13.26 -12.51
C GLN A 14 8.08 -11.76 -12.66
N GLN A 15 9.15 -11.02 -12.41
CA GLN A 15 9.21 -9.55 -12.47
C GLN A 15 8.90 -9.01 -13.88
N SER A 16 9.14 -9.78 -14.93
CA SER A 16 8.83 -9.39 -16.30
C SER A 16 7.32 -9.43 -16.59
N TRP A 17 6.80 -8.47 -17.35
CA TRP A 17 5.38 -8.40 -17.72
C TRP A 17 4.97 -9.53 -18.67
N SER A 18 5.92 -10.07 -19.45
CA SER A 18 5.68 -11.16 -20.39
C SER A 18 5.69 -12.55 -19.73
N SER A 19 5.81 -12.62 -18.41
CA SER A 19 5.88 -13.89 -17.69
C SER A 19 4.51 -14.54 -17.57
N ALA A 20 4.49 -15.84 -17.26
CA ALA A 20 3.25 -16.58 -17.08
C ALA A 20 2.35 -15.90 -16.03
N LEU A 21 1.06 -15.81 -16.33
CA LEU A 21 0.04 -15.38 -15.39
C LEU A 21 -0.12 -16.47 -14.33
N VAL A 22 0.03 -16.11 -13.06
CA VAL A 22 -0.16 -17.00 -11.91
C VAL A 22 -1.58 -16.91 -11.40
N ALA A 23 -2.07 -15.69 -11.21
CA ALA A 23 -3.37 -15.43 -10.62
C ALA A 23 -3.95 -14.12 -11.16
N ARG A 24 -5.26 -13.96 -10.95
CA ARG A 24 -5.96 -12.69 -11.11
C ARG A 24 -6.55 -12.32 -9.76
N LEU A 25 -6.38 -11.07 -9.39
CA LEU A 25 -6.96 -10.49 -8.18
C LEU A 25 -8.14 -9.63 -8.59
N ASP A 26 -9.18 -9.68 -7.78
CA ASP A 26 -10.39 -8.89 -8.00
C ASP A 26 -10.33 -7.57 -7.24
N MET A 27 -11.17 -6.62 -7.67
CA MET A 27 -11.27 -5.32 -7.02
C MET A 27 -11.71 -5.48 -5.56
N GLY A 28 -11.05 -4.75 -4.65
CA GLY A 28 -11.29 -4.82 -3.21
C GLY A 28 -10.47 -5.89 -2.49
N GLU A 29 -9.73 -6.74 -3.21
CA GLU A 29 -8.87 -7.75 -2.60
C GLU A 29 -7.68 -7.09 -1.89
N THR A 30 -7.39 -7.56 -0.67
CA THR A 30 -6.27 -7.04 0.12
C THR A 30 -5.05 -7.92 -0.11
N ILE A 31 -3.96 -7.29 -0.56
CA ILE A 31 -2.69 -7.96 -0.84
C ILE A 31 -1.58 -7.46 0.07
N ASP A 32 -0.66 -8.36 0.39
CA ASP A 32 0.56 -8.02 1.10
C ASP A 32 1.76 -8.04 0.15
N VAL A 33 2.46 -6.91 0.10
CA VAL A 33 3.57 -6.68 -0.83
C VAL A 33 4.84 -6.74 -0.02
N ALA A 34 5.60 -7.81 -0.20
CA ALA A 34 6.85 -8.04 0.51
C ALA A 34 8.02 -7.24 -0.08
N GLU A 35 8.03 -7.03 -1.40
CA GLU A 35 9.11 -6.32 -2.08
C GLU A 35 8.57 -5.41 -3.18
N VAL A 36 9.22 -4.29 -3.42
CA VAL A 36 8.88 -3.37 -4.51
C VAL A 36 10.09 -3.18 -5.40
N ALA A 37 9.92 -3.45 -6.69
CA ALA A 37 10.95 -3.26 -7.69
C ALA A 37 10.46 -2.37 -8.84
N LEU A 38 11.35 -1.53 -9.35
CA LEU A 38 11.10 -0.73 -10.54
C LEU A 38 11.54 -1.52 -11.78
N VAL A 39 10.63 -1.68 -12.72
CA VAL A 39 10.85 -2.48 -13.94
C VAL A 39 10.70 -1.57 -15.15
N GLU A 40 11.77 -1.43 -15.91
CA GLU A 40 11.74 -0.75 -17.20
C GLU A 40 11.55 -1.77 -18.32
N GLU A 41 10.35 -1.83 -18.86
CA GLU A 41 10.03 -2.69 -19.98
C GLU A 41 10.53 -2.07 -21.29
N LYS A 42 11.75 -2.43 -21.67
CA LYS A 42 12.44 -1.94 -22.89
C LYS A 42 11.59 -2.05 -24.16
N ARG A 43 10.73 -3.08 -24.27
CA ARG A 43 9.89 -3.32 -25.45
C ARG A 43 8.74 -2.32 -25.61
N LYS A 44 8.23 -1.78 -24.51
CA LYS A 44 7.11 -0.84 -24.52
C LYS A 44 7.49 0.56 -24.04
N GLN A 45 8.77 0.75 -23.69
CA GLN A 45 9.29 1.97 -23.06
C GLN A 45 8.42 2.37 -21.84
N LYS A 46 8.03 1.38 -21.03
CA LYS A 46 7.19 1.60 -19.85
C LYS A 46 7.97 1.37 -18.57
N ARG A 47 7.84 2.30 -17.63
CA ARG A 47 8.36 2.25 -16.27
C ARG A 47 7.24 1.81 -15.34
N LEU A 48 7.32 0.57 -14.88
CA LEU A 48 6.33 -0.04 -14.01
C LEU A 48 6.91 -0.25 -12.62
N ARG A 49 6.20 0.20 -11.59
CA ARG A 49 6.49 -0.15 -10.20
C ARG A 49 5.76 -1.45 -9.89
N ARG A 50 6.50 -2.53 -9.68
CA ARG A 50 5.95 -3.86 -9.40
C ARG A 50 6.17 -4.25 -7.95
N GLY A 51 5.18 -4.90 -7.36
CA GLY A 51 5.22 -5.46 -6.03
C GLY A 51 5.27 -6.98 -6.09
N ARG A 52 6.14 -7.59 -5.29
CA ARG A 52 6.17 -9.03 -5.06
C ARG A 52 5.19 -9.37 -3.94
N LEU A 53 4.34 -10.35 -4.21
CA LEU A 53 3.40 -10.96 -3.26
C LEU A 53 3.99 -12.25 -2.72
N GLU A 54 3.69 -12.54 -1.46
CA GLU A 54 4.02 -13.84 -0.85
C GLU A 54 2.91 -14.87 -1.11
N ASN A 55 1.65 -14.44 -1.09
CA ASN A 55 0.50 -15.32 -1.33
C ASN A 55 -0.62 -14.59 -2.08
N PRO A 56 -0.92 -14.96 -3.34
CA PRO A 56 -0.21 -15.93 -4.17
C PRO A 56 1.19 -15.42 -4.56
N ALA A 57 2.20 -16.29 -4.52
CA ALA A 57 3.57 -15.91 -4.85
C ALA A 57 3.67 -15.40 -6.30
N GLY A 58 4.05 -14.13 -6.46
CA GLY A 58 4.13 -13.53 -7.79
C GLY A 58 4.34 -12.03 -7.77
N TRP A 59 4.18 -11.39 -8.93
CA TRP A 59 4.45 -9.98 -9.17
C TRP A 59 3.22 -9.28 -9.73
N VAL A 60 2.85 -8.18 -9.10
CA VAL A 60 1.71 -7.32 -9.44
C VAL A 60 2.25 -5.96 -9.82
N THR A 61 1.62 -5.29 -10.79
CA THR A 61 1.89 -3.87 -11.02
C THR A 61 1.16 -3.06 -9.97
N LEU A 62 1.89 -2.20 -9.26
CA LEU A 62 1.35 -1.28 -8.26
C LEU A 62 1.04 0.09 -8.90
N GLN A 63 1.95 0.55 -9.75
CA GLN A 63 1.85 1.85 -10.40
C GLN A 63 2.54 1.83 -11.77
N ASN A 64 1.89 2.45 -12.76
CA ASN A 64 2.52 2.81 -14.02
C ASN A 64 3.08 4.23 -13.90
N LEU A 65 4.40 4.38 -13.98
CA LEU A 65 5.07 5.66 -13.78
C LEU A 65 4.97 6.56 -15.02
N ASP A 66 4.70 6.01 -16.20
CA ASP A 66 4.48 6.82 -17.41
C ASP A 66 3.14 7.54 -17.39
N THR A 67 2.10 6.87 -16.91
CA THR A 67 0.74 7.44 -16.88
C THR A 67 0.34 7.97 -15.51
N GLY A 68 1.18 7.75 -14.49
CA GLY A 68 0.87 8.03 -13.08
C GLY A 68 -0.24 7.15 -12.49
N THR A 69 -0.75 6.17 -13.25
CA THR A 69 -1.91 5.36 -12.85
C THR A 69 -1.52 4.32 -11.82
N SER A 70 -2.18 4.32 -10.68
CA SER A 70 -2.04 3.30 -9.62
C SER A 70 -3.17 2.29 -9.70
N THR A 71 -2.84 1.01 -9.65
CA THR A 71 -3.78 -0.13 -9.68
C THR A 71 -4.06 -0.70 -8.30
N VAL A 72 -3.33 -0.22 -7.30
CA VAL A 72 -3.53 -0.54 -5.89
C VAL A 72 -3.52 0.74 -5.06
N ALA A 73 -4.33 0.76 -4.01
CA ALA A 73 -4.28 1.79 -2.98
C ALA A 73 -3.51 1.24 -1.78
N LYS A 74 -2.63 2.05 -1.19
CA LYS A 74 -2.01 1.70 0.09
C LYS A 74 -3.12 1.69 1.14
N HIS A 75 -3.30 0.57 1.83
CA HIS A 75 -4.20 0.54 2.98
C HIS A 75 -3.45 1.24 4.13
N GLU A 76 -3.48 2.58 4.16
CA GLU A 76 -3.04 3.31 5.34
C GLU A 76 -4.07 3.07 6.43
N GLY A 77 -3.76 2.10 7.30
CA GLY A 77 -4.45 1.92 8.57
C GLY A 77 -4.16 3.13 9.46
N ASN A 78 -4.80 4.26 9.18
CA ASN A 78 -4.61 5.48 9.95
C ASN A 78 -5.43 5.46 11.26
N ARG A 79 -5.48 4.31 11.94
CA ARG A 79 -6.08 4.17 13.28
C ARG A 79 -5.14 4.65 14.38
N SER A 80 -3.83 4.71 14.13
CA SER A 80 -2.86 5.18 15.13
C SER A 80 -2.90 6.69 15.32
N GLN A 81 -3.05 7.48 14.24
CA GLN A 81 -2.97 8.94 14.35
C GLN A 81 -4.08 9.54 15.23
N LEU A 82 -5.28 8.95 15.26
CA LEU A 82 -6.35 9.39 16.17
C LEU A 82 -6.08 9.02 17.63
N GLN A 83 -5.42 7.89 17.90
CA GLN A 83 -5.08 7.45 19.26
C GLN A 83 -3.95 8.31 19.85
N ASP A 84 -2.94 8.62 19.04
CA ASP A 84 -1.84 9.51 19.44
C ASP A 84 -2.35 10.94 19.74
N ILE A 85 -3.30 11.44 18.92
CA ILE A 85 -3.94 12.75 19.15
C ILE A 85 -4.81 12.72 20.42
N MET A 86 -5.59 11.67 20.64
CA MET A 86 -6.43 11.55 21.85
C MET A 86 -5.58 11.44 23.13
N ALA A 87 -4.49 10.68 23.10
CA ALA A 87 -3.57 10.54 24.24
C ALA A 87 -2.87 11.87 24.58
N ALA A 88 -2.43 12.64 23.57
CA ALA A 88 -1.84 13.95 23.77
C ALA A 88 -2.82 14.97 24.38
N VAL A 89 -4.09 14.94 23.96
CA VAL A 89 -5.14 15.83 24.51
C VAL A 89 -5.50 15.46 25.94
N GLU A 90 -5.52 14.17 26.30
CA GLU A 90 -5.74 13.75 27.69
C GLU A 90 -4.59 14.18 28.61
N GLU A 91 -3.34 14.09 28.14
CA GLU A 91 -2.19 14.51 28.92
C GLU A 91 -2.17 16.03 29.15
N GLU A 92 -2.60 16.84 28.16
CA GLU A 92 -2.72 18.29 28.31
C GLU A 92 -3.86 18.69 29.28
N LYS A 93 -5.01 18.00 29.22
CA LYS A 93 -6.11 18.18 30.19
C LYS A 93 -5.68 17.82 31.62
N ALA A 94 -4.90 16.76 31.79
CA ALA A 94 -4.40 16.35 33.11
C ALA A 94 -3.40 17.39 33.70
N ARG A 95 -2.60 18.05 32.86
CA ARG A 95 -1.69 19.14 33.28
C ARG A 95 -2.46 20.40 33.68
N ALA A 96 -3.48 20.78 32.93
CA ALA A 96 -4.31 21.96 33.21
C ALA A 96 -5.06 21.85 34.55
N THR A 97 -5.46 20.65 34.96
CA THR A 97 -6.21 20.43 36.21
C THR A 97 -5.31 20.45 37.46
N ARG A 98 -4.00 20.24 37.31
CA ARG A 98 -3.03 20.31 38.43
C ARG A 98 -2.64 21.74 38.81
N LEU A 99 -2.81 22.73 37.92
CA LEU A 99 -2.54 24.14 38.24
C LEU A 99 -3.60 24.77 39.16
N PHE A 100 -4.83 24.24 39.21
CA PHE A 100 -5.91 24.81 40.03
C PHE A 100 -5.99 24.26 41.46
N LYS A 101 -5.09 23.33 41.86
CA LYS A 101 -5.10 22.74 43.21
C LYS A 101 -3.89 23.09 44.07
N ALA A 102 -3.02 23.99 43.60
CA ALA A 102 -1.87 24.46 44.36
C ALA A 102 -1.78 26.00 44.29
N GLY A 103 -2.37 26.67 45.30
CA GLY A 103 -2.02 28.04 45.69
C GLY A 103 -2.96 29.12 45.16
#